data_AF-A0A972Y372-F1
#
_entry.id   AF-A0A972Y372-F1
#
_cell.length_a   1.000
_cell.length_b   1.000
_cell.length_c   1.000
_cell.angle_alpha   90.00
_cell.angle_beta   90.00
_cell.angle_gamma   90.00
#
_symmetry.space_group_name_H-M   'P 1'
#
loop_
_entity.id
_entity.type
_entity.pdbx_description
1 polymer ?
#
loop_
_entity_poly.entity_id
_entity_poly.type
_entity_poly.pdbx_seq_one_letter_code
_entity_poly.pdbx_strand_id
1 'polypeptide(L)'
;ITLSDDSTIEVPNEVASLITSKGMRDSIDSIIKSPLDNATDAKFIIKDEDGEEIFVVSEEEALDFKTVSVNIIDEIKENEETVNIFFTKINFEGPKGWQIRLPNESLVSITMKDDNFTGRINASNQKFTKNEMFEVKLKTITKHRHGTSPLYTREITRVIRHRVAIDNKII
;
A
#
# COMPACT_ATOMS: atom_id res chain seq x y z
N ILE A 1 -18.28 -13.05 -4.38
CA ILE A 1 -16.98 -13.52 -3.82
C ILE A 1 -16.58 -14.75 -4.60
N THR A 2 -15.33 -14.84 -5.05
CA THR A 2 -14.80 -16.04 -5.72
C THR A 2 -14.06 -16.90 -4.69
N LEU A 3 -14.38 -18.18 -4.63
CA LEU A 3 -13.81 -19.15 -3.71
C LEU A 3 -12.59 -19.84 -4.33
N SER A 4 -11.88 -20.65 -3.54
CA SER A 4 -10.65 -21.36 -3.93
C SER A 4 -10.85 -22.37 -5.07
N ASP A 5 -12.10 -22.73 -5.36
CA ASP A 5 -12.54 -23.66 -6.42
C ASP A 5 -13.05 -22.92 -7.67
N ASP A 6 -12.76 -21.61 -7.79
CA ASP A 6 -13.26 -20.70 -8.83
C ASP A 6 -14.79 -20.55 -8.87
N SER A 7 -15.53 -21.08 -7.89
CA SER A 7 -16.96 -20.83 -7.77
C SER A 7 -17.22 -19.40 -7.27
N THR A 8 -18.33 -18.81 -7.72
CA THR A 8 -18.71 -17.45 -7.32
C THR A 8 -20.01 -17.49 -6.53
N ILE A 9 -19.98 -16.91 -5.33
CA ILE A 9 -21.15 -16.71 -4.49
C ILE A 9 -21.56 -15.24 -4.48
N GLU A 10 -22.85 -14.97 -4.66
CA GLU A 10 -23.42 -13.66 -4.40
C GLU A 10 -23.79 -13.56 -2.92
N VAL A 11 -23.26 -12.55 -2.25
CA VAL A 11 -23.55 -12.29 -0.83
C VAL A 11 -23.88 -10.80 -0.66
N PRO A 12 -24.72 -10.46 0.33
CA PRO A 12 -24.94 -9.06 0.72
C PRO A 12 -23.61 -8.36 1.05
N ASN A 13 -23.55 -7.05 0.79
CA ASN A 13 -22.33 -6.27 0.99
C ASN A 13 -21.83 -6.30 2.45
N GLU A 14 -22.76 -6.34 3.42
CA GLU A 14 -22.44 -6.45 4.84
C GLU A 14 -21.69 -7.76 5.13
N VAL A 15 -22.17 -8.88 4.59
CA VAL A 15 -21.54 -10.19 4.73
C VAL A 15 -20.18 -10.23 4.02
N ALA A 16 -20.07 -9.60 2.84
CA ALA A 16 -18.79 -9.48 2.14
C ALA A 16 -17.74 -8.71 2.96
N SER A 17 -18.15 -7.63 3.63
CA SER A 17 -17.27 -6.85 4.50
C SER A 17 -16.78 -7.64 5.71
N LEU A 18 -17.64 -8.50 6.27
CA LEU A 18 -17.32 -9.39 7.39
C LEU A 18 -16.35 -10.49 6.97
N ILE A 19 -16.64 -11.21 5.87
CA ILE A 19 -15.80 -12.28 5.34
C ILE A 19 -14.41 -11.76 4.95
N THR A 20 -14.32 -10.53 4.48
CA THR A 20 -13.04 -9.92 4.12
C THR A 20 -12.28 -9.39 5.34
N SER A 21 -12.97 -8.96 6.40
CA SER A 21 -12.37 -8.36 7.60
C SER A 21 -11.34 -9.25 8.30
N LYS A 22 -10.09 -8.79 8.34
CA LYS A 22 -9.01 -9.44 9.10
C LYS A 22 -9.34 -9.64 10.58
N GLY A 23 -9.88 -8.62 11.25
CA GLY A 23 -10.16 -8.72 12.70
C GLY A 23 -11.19 -9.82 13.00
N MET A 24 -12.14 -10.02 12.08
CA MET A 24 -13.09 -11.13 12.17
C MET A 24 -12.39 -12.47 11.92
N ARG A 25 -11.55 -12.57 10.89
CA ARG A 25 -10.78 -13.80 10.61
C ARG A 25 -9.84 -14.17 11.74
N ASP A 26 -9.12 -13.22 12.32
CA ASP A 26 -8.25 -13.41 13.48
C ASP A 26 -9.05 -13.97 14.67
N SER A 27 -10.26 -13.45 14.89
CA SER A 27 -11.13 -13.90 15.97
C SER A 27 -11.65 -15.32 15.73
N ILE A 28 -12.04 -15.64 14.50
CA ILE A 28 -12.50 -16.98 14.11
C ILE A 28 -11.35 -17.99 14.22
N ASP A 29 -10.15 -17.64 13.77
CA ASP A 29 -8.95 -18.46 13.92
C ASP A 29 -8.65 -18.73 15.40
N SER A 30 -8.73 -17.70 16.25
CA SER A 30 -8.50 -17.83 17.69
C SER A 30 -9.54 -18.69 18.41
N ILE A 31 -10.79 -18.73 17.92
CA ILE A 31 -11.90 -19.45 18.58
C ILE A 31 -11.98 -20.90 18.11
N ILE A 32 -11.76 -21.15 16.82
CA ILE A 32 -11.98 -22.47 16.20
C ILE A 32 -10.65 -23.20 16.01
N LYS A 33 -9.70 -22.56 15.31
CA LYS A 33 -8.50 -23.22 14.81
C LYS A 33 -7.41 -23.33 15.88
N SER A 34 -7.10 -22.22 16.55
CA SER A 34 -6.05 -22.14 17.57
C SER A 34 -6.25 -23.13 18.74
N PRO A 35 -7.46 -23.43 19.22
CA PRO A 35 -7.68 -24.43 20.27
C PRO A 35 -7.52 -25.88 19.79
N LEU A 36 -7.66 -26.13 18.49
CA LEU A 36 -7.50 -27.45 17.88
C LEU A 36 -6.04 -27.71 17.46
N ASP A 37 -5.21 -26.67 17.33
CA ASP A 37 -3.78 -26.80 17.05
C ASP A 37 -3.07 -27.64 18.13
N ASN A 38 -2.49 -28.78 17.72
CA ASN A 38 -1.78 -29.76 18.56
C ASN A 38 -2.65 -30.57 19.53
N ALA A 39 -3.98 -30.54 19.38
CA ALA A 39 -4.88 -31.36 20.18
C ALA A 39 -5.21 -32.65 19.42
N THR A 40 -5.00 -33.81 20.05
CA THR A 40 -5.24 -35.11 19.38
C THR A 40 -6.74 -35.47 19.42
N ASP A 41 -7.35 -35.65 18.25
CA ASP A 41 -8.79 -36.00 18.09
C ASP A 41 -9.76 -35.00 18.75
N ALA A 42 -9.37 -33.71 18.78
CA ALA A 42 -10.20 -32.66 19.32
C ALA A 42 -11.22 -32.14 18.29
N LYS A 43 -12.37 -31.69 18.79
CA LYS A 43 -13.45 -31.11 17.98
C LYS A 43 -13.93 -29.82 18.61
N PHE A 44 -14.18 -28.83 17.76
CA PHE A 44 -14.89 -27.62 18.16
C PHE A 44 -16.38 -27.84 17.93
N ILE A 45 -17.19 -27.63 18.96
CA ILE A 45 -18.65 -27.89 18.91
C ILE A 45 -19.40 -26.67 19.44
N ILE A 46 -20.35 -26.16 18.66
CA ILE A 46 -21.36 -25.20 19.13
C ILE A 46 -22.65 -25.98 19.35
N LYS A 47 -23.25 -25.80 20.52
CA LYS A 47 -24.54 -26.38 20.91
C LYS A 47 -25.59 -25.28 21.05
N ASP A 48 -26.85 -25.62 20.80
CA ASP A 48 -27.98 -24.73 21.08
C ASP A 48 -28.39 -24.75 22.58
N GLU A 49 -29.49 -24.07 22.90
CA GLU A 49 -30.02 -24.00 24.27
C GLU A 49 -30.53 -25.36 24.78
N ASP A 50 -30.92 -26.26 23.88
CA ASP A 50 -31.40 -27.62 24.17
C ASP A 50 -30.24 -28.64 24.25
N GLY A 51 -29.02 -28.22 23.91
CA GLY A 51 -27.81 -29.04 23.97
C GLY A 51 -27.52 -29.81 22.68
N GLU A 52 -28.30 -29.59 21.63
CA GLU A 52 -28.12 -30.20 20.31
C GLU A 52 -26.93 -29.58 19.58
N GLU A 53 -26.17 -30.41 18.87
CA GLU A 53 -24.96 -29.98 18.19
C GLU A 53 -25.30 -29.33 16.85
N ILE A 54 -25.19 -28.00 16.78
CA ILE A 54 -25.53 -27.21 15.58
C ILE A 54 -24.34 -26.98 14.65
N PHE A 55 -23.12 -27.11 15.17
CA PHE A 55 -21.91 -26.92 14.40
C PHE A 55 -20.77 -27.73 15.02
N VAL A 56 -20.11 -28.54 14.19
CA VAL A 56 -18.98 -29.39 14.59
C VAL A 56 -17.87 -29.20 13.59
N VAL A 57 -16.66 -28.93 14.06
CA VAL A 57 -15.44 -28.79 13.26
C VAL A 57 -14.38 -29.71 13.81
N SER A 58 -13.87 -30.59 12.95
CA SER A 58 -12.73 -31.45 13.23
C SER A 58 -11.39 -30.71 13.07
N GLU A 59 -10.30 -31.31 13.54
CA GLU A 59 -8.94 -30.77 13.35
C GLU A 59 -8.59 -30.55 11.86
N GLU A 60 -9.03 -31.44 10.97
CA GLU A 60 -8.77 -31.32 9.52
C GLU A 60 -9.52 -30.12 8.91
N GLU A 61 -10.78 -29.94 9.29
CA GLU A 61 -11.63 -28.82 8.85
C GLU A 61 -11.22 -27.49 9.50
N ALA A 62 -10.55 -27.53 10.65
CA ALA A 62 -10.04 -26.33 11.33
C ALA A 62 -9.06 -25.54 10.47
N LEU A 63 -8.37 -26.19 9.52
CA LEU A 63 -7.45 -25.55 8.58
C LEU A 63 -8.13 -24.51 7.68
N ASP A 64 -9.41 -24.67 7.38
CA ASP A 64 -10.19 -23.73 6.55
C ASP A 64 -10.44 -22.41 7.27
N PHE A 65 -10.34 -22.40 8.60
CA PHE A 65 -10.49 -21.22 9.44
C PHE A 65 -9.17 -20.49 9.71
N LYS A 66 -8.07 -20.97 9.12
CA LYS A 66 -6.75 -20.37 9.30
C LYS A 66 -6.71 -18.96 8.71
N THR A 67 -6.28 -17.99 9.53
CA THR A 67 -6.07 -16.64 9.03
C THR A 67 -4.89 -16.59 8.06
N VAL A 68 -5.14 -16.08 6.85
CA VAL A 68 -4.08 -15.83 5.86
C VAL A 68 -3.28 -14.60 6.27
N SER A 69 -1.95 -14.69 6.17
CA SER A 69 -1.04 -13.63 6.61
C SER A 69 -1.19 -12.34 5.79
N VAL A 70 -1.14 -11.20 6.50
CA VAL A 70 -1.45 -9.79 6.15
C VAL A 70 -0.69 -9.20 4.95
N ASN A 71 0.12 -9.99 4.26
CA ASN A 71 0.97 -9.50 3.16
C ASN A 71 0.33 -9.62 1.78
N ILE A 72 -0.97 -9.94 1.71
CA ILE A 72 -1.71 -9.84 0.45
C ILE A 72 -1.93 -8.35 0.18
N ILE A 73 -1.18 -7.82 -0.79
CA ILE A 73 -1.47 -6.51 -1.35
C ILE A 73 -2.72 -6.70 -2.21
N ASP A 74 -3.87 -6.25 -1.71
CA ASP A 74 -5.15 -6.40 -2.41
C ASP A 74 -5.13 -5.67 -3.76
N GLU A 75 -4.48 -4.50 -3.79
CA GLU A 75 -4.41 -3.67 -4.99
C GLU A 75 -3.15 -2.80 -5.00
N ILE A 76 -2.42 -2.81 -6.13
CA ILE A 76 -1.37 -1.84 -6.45
C ILE A 76 -1.89 -0.94 -7.56
N LYS A 77 -2.10 0.33 -7.24
CA LYS A 77 -2.40 1.36 -8.25
C LYS A 77 -1.14 2.17 -8.52
N GLU A 78 -0.73 2.19 -9.78
CA GLU A 78 0.34 3.06 -10.26
C GLU A 78 -0.25 4.15 -11.15
N ASN A 79 0.05 5.41 -10.84
CA ASN A 79 -0.29 6.54 -11.70
C ASN A 79 1.00 7.31 -12.02
N GLU A 80 1.21 7.65 -13.30
CA GLU A 80 2.30 8.54 -13.72
C GLU A 80 1.69 9.80 -14.34
N GLU A 81 2.04 10.95 -13.78
CA GLU A 81 1.56 12.25 -14.25
C GLU A 81 2.72 13.22 -14.48
N THR A 82 2.49 14.22 -15.36
CA THR A 82 3.42 15.34 -15.53
C THR A 82 2.95 16.51 -14.70
N VAL A 83 3.75 16.93 -13.73
CA VAL A 83 3.37 17.95 -12.73
C VAL A 83 4.50 18.95 -12.49
N ASN A 84 4.11 20.18 -12.17
CA ASN A 84 5.04 21.23 -11.75
C ASN A 84 5.28 21.15 -10.24
N ILE A 85 6.55 21.09 -9.84
CA ILE A 85 6.95 20.93 -8.43
C ILE A 85 8.03 21.94 -8.06
N PHE A 86 8.21 22.14 -6.76
CA PHE A 86 9.36 22.86 -6.21
C PHE A 86 10.14 21.92 -5.30
N PHE A 87 11.45 21.82 -5.47
CA PHE A 87 12.28 21.10 -4.50
C PHE A 87 12.40 21.90 -3.20
N THR A 88 12.01 21.29 -2.09
CA THR A 88 12.11 21.90 -0.75
C THR A 88 13.26 21.33 0.06
N LYS A 89 13.60 20.06 -0.20
CA LYS A 89 14.80 19.40 0.31
C LYS A 89 15.43 18.56 -0.80
N ILE A 90 16.74 18.69 -0.95
CA ILE A 90 17.53 18.00 -1.96
C ILE A 90 18.51 17.08 -1.24
N ASN A 91 18.72 15.86 -1.77
CA ASN A 91 19.75 14.96 -1.31
C ASN A 91 20.65 14.53 -2.47
N PHE A 92 21.88 15.03 -2.48
CA PHE A 92 22.85 14.73 -3.53
C PHE A 92 23.53 13.36 -3.38
N GLU A 93 23.45 12.76 -2.19
CA GLU A 93 24.16 11.52 -1.85
C GLU A 93 23.35 10.25 -2.21
N GLY A 94 22.06 10.39 -2.52
CA GLY A 94 21.26 9.22 -2.86
C GLY A 94 19.81 9.51 -3.25
N PRO A 95 19.09 8.45 -3.65
CA PRO A 95 17.74 8.58 -4.22
C PRO A 95 16.67 8.92 -3.17
N LYS A 96 16.92 8.72 -1.88
CA LYS A 96 15.96 8.99 -0.79
C LYS A 96 16.27 10.31 -0.09
N GLY A 97 15.32 10.84 0.68
CA GLY A 97 15.53 12.06 1.49
C GLY A 97 15.23 13.36 0.77
N TRP A 98 14.71 13.27 -0.46
CA TRP A 98 14.19 14.39 -1.24
C TRP A 98 12.79 14.77 -0.79
N GLN A 99 12.48 16.07 -0.79
CA GLN A 99 11.13 16.58 -0.55
C GLN A 99 10.76 17.61 -1.61
N ILE A 100 9.50 17.57 -2.00
CA ILE A 100 8.93 18.50 -2.97
C ILE A 100 7.66 19.15 -2.41
N ARG A 101 7.35 20.33 -2.95
CA ARG A 101 6.05 20.98 -2.82
C ARG A 101 5.26 20.80 -4.11
N LEU A 102 4.07 20.23 -4.00
CA LEU A 102 3.12 20.05 -5.10
C LEU A 102 2.31 21.34 -5.38
N PRO A 103 1.58 21.45 -6.51
CA PRO A 103 0.77 22.63 -6.84
C PRO A 103 -0.31 22.97 -5.80
N ASN A 104 -0.80 21.97 -5.07
CA ASN A 104 -1.75 22.13 -3.97
C ASN A 104 -1.08 22.51 -2.63
N GLU A 105 0.17 23.00 -2.69
CA GLU A 105 1.02 23.37 -1.56
C GLU A 105 1.42 22.25 -0.60
N SER A 106 1.00 21.00 -0.85
CA SER A 106 1.38 19.87 0.00
C SER A 106 2.87 19.54 -0.12
N LEU A 107 3.50 19.27 1.03
CA LEU A 107 4.88 18.81 1.13
C LEU A 107 4.93 17.30 1.17
N VAL A 108 5.65 16.68 0.25
CA VAL A 108 5.75 15.23 0.14
C VAL A 108 7.19 14.77 -0.02
N SER A 109 7.53 13.68 0.68
CA SER A 109 8.80 12.99 0.49
C SER A 109 8.75 12.13 -0.76
N ILE A 110 9.83 12.13 -1.54
CA ILE A 110 9.92 11.39 -2.81
C ILE A 110 11.21 10.58 -2.88
N THR A 111 11.22 9.61 -3.79
CA THR A 111 12.44 8.95 -4.24
C THR A 111 12.82 9.49 -5.62
N MET A 112 14.05 9.99 -5.77
CA MET A 112 14.61 10.42 -7.05
C MET A 112 15.07 9.18 -7.82
N LYS A 113 14.51 8.94 -9.01
CA LYS A 113 14.89 7.86 -9.92
C LYS A 113 15.54 8.36 -11.21
N ASP A 114 15.67 9.68 -11.37
CA ASP A 114 16.35 10.29 -12.51
C ASP A 114 17.86 10.43 -12.24
N ASP A 115 18.61 9.38 -12.57
CA ASP A 115 20.06 9.35 -12.43
C ASP A 115 20.75 10.40 -13.31
N ASN A 116 20.18 10.73 -14.48
CA ASN A 116 20.73 11.75 -15.38
C ASN A 116 20.59 13.15 -14.79
N PHE A 117 19.46 13.45 -14.17
CA PHE A 117 19.30 14.69 -13.41
C PHE A 117 20.27 14.73 -12.22
N THR A 118 20.35 13.66 -11.44
CA THR A 118 21.26 13.55 -10.28
C THR A 118 22.73 13.71 -10.67
N GLY A 119 23.15 13.14 -11.80
CA GLY A 119 24.50 13.34 -12.34
C GLY A 119 24.78 14.78 -12.75
N ARG A 120 23.82 15.42 -13.44
CA ARG A 120 23.94 16.82 -13.87
C ARG A 120 24.07 17.78 -12.69
N ILE A 121 23.25 17.63 -11.65
CA ILE A 121 23.29 18.52 -10.48
C ILE A 121 24.59 18.35 -9.68
N ASN A 122 25.09 17.12 -9.58
CA ASN A 122 26.34 16.83 -8.87
C ASN A 122 27.56 17.37 -9.63
N ALA A 123 27.53 17.33 -10.97
CA ALA A 123 28.61 17.86 -11.80
C ALA A 123 28.62 19.39 -11.91
N SER A 124 27.46 20.03 -11.83
CA SER A 124 27.30 21.47 -12.12
C SER A 124 27.47 22.40 -10.92
N ASN A 125 27.56 21.88 -9.68
CA ASN A 125 27.48 22.69 -8.45
C ASN A 125 26.30 23.70 -8.49
N GLN A 126 25.22 23.33 -9.19
CA GLN A 126 24.14 24.23 -9.51
C GLN A 126 23.42 24.62 -8.23
N LYS A 127 23.44 25.92 -7.91
CA LYS A 127 22.74 26.46 -6.75
C LYS A 127 21.24 26.44 -7.05
N PHE A 128 20.52 25.50 -6.44
CA PHE A 128 19.06 25.50 -6.47
C PHE A 128 18.53 26.65 -5.64
N THR A 129 17.81 27.56 -6.28
CA THR A 129 17.06 28.57 -5.55
C THR A 129 15.74 27.94 -5.09
N LYS A 130 15.38 28.11 -3.82
CA LYS A 130 14.21 27.48 -3.16
C LYS A 130 12.85 27.77 -3.83
N ASN A 131 12.82 28.62 -4.85
CA ASN A 131 11.64 29.04 -5.59
C ASN A 131 11.67 28.62 -7.07
N GLU A 132 12.56 27.71 -7.44
CA GLU A 132 12.68 27.18 -8.80
C GLU A 132 11.65 26.08 -9.05
N MET A 133 10.90 26.24 -10.14
CA MET A 133 9.86 25.30 -10.55
C MET A 133 10.43 24.27 -11.53
N PHE A 134 10.13 23.01 -11.33
CA PHE A 134 10.51 21.93 -12.23
C PHE A 134 9.28 21.22 -12.75
N GLU A 135 9.26 20.91 -14.03
CA GLU A 135 8.27 20.01 -14.61
C GLU A 135 8.85 18.60 -14.60
N VAL A 136 8.16 17.68 -13.95
CA VAL A 136 8.64 16.31 -13.70
C VAL A 136 7.57 15.28 -14.06
N LYS A 137 8.01 14.09 -14.43
CA LYS A 137 7.18 12.88 -14.37
C LYS A 137 7.20 12.35 -12.95
N LEU A 138 6.04 12.39 -12.30
CA LEU A 138 5.81 11.90 -10.95
C LEU A 138 5.01 10.60 -11.01
N LYS A 139 5.62 9.51 -10.54
CA LYS A 139 4.96 8.23 -10.34
C LYS A 139 4.47 8.15 -8.89
N THR A 140 3.16 7.95 -8.71
CA THR A 140 2.55 7.66 -7.42
C THR A 140 2.11 6.20 -7.39
N ILE A 141 2.65 5.44 -6.44
CA ILE A 141 2.31 4.05 -6.18
C ILE A 141 1.47 4.01 -4.91
N THR A 142 0.22 3.60 -5.02
CA THR A 142 -0.67 3.39 -3.89
C THR A 142 -0.80 1.89 -3.67
N LYS A 143 -0.42 1.43 -2.48
CA LYS A 143 -0.58 0.04 -2.07
C LYS A 143 -1.72 -0.04 -1.07
N HIS A 144 -2.81 -0.67 -1.47
CA HIS A 144 -3.90 -1.03 -0.57
C HIS A 144 -3.58 -2.37 0.06
N ARG A 145 -3.65 -2.40 1.39
CA ARG A 145 -3.45 -3.58 2.21
C ARG A 145 -4.65 -3.76 3.09
N HIS A 146 -5.18 -4.97 3.13
CA HIS A 146 -6.38 -5.27 3.87
C HIS A 146 -6.29 -4.80 5.34
N GLY A 147 -7.27 -4.01 5.78
CA GLY A 147 -7.36 -3.52 7.16
C GLY A 147 -6.33 -2.46 7.58
N THR A 148 -5.58 -1.85 6.64
CA THR A 148 -4.63 -0.76 6.95
C THR A 148 -4.83 0.45 6.05
N SER A 149 -4.37 1.62 6.52
CA SER A 149 -4.36 2.83 5.70
C SER A 149 -3.50 2.62 4.45
N PRO A 150 -3.91 3.15 3.28
CA PRO A 150 -3.15 3.01 2.04
C PRO A 150 -1.73 3.56 2.20
N LEU A 151 -0.74 2.80 1.73
CA LEU A 151 0.64 3.26 1.69
C LEU A 151 0.89 3.99 0.37
N TYR A 152 1.29 5.25 0.47
CA TYR A 152 1.65 6.08 -0.67
C TYR A 152 3.16 6.18 -0.83
N THR A 153 3.67 5.74 -1.97
CA THR A 153 5.06 5.97 -2.38
C THR A 153 5.05 6.88 -3.60
N ARG A 154 5.95 7.87 -3.62
CA ARG A 154 6.11 8.79 -4.75
C ARG A 154 7.54 8.77 -5.26
N GLU A 155 7.68 8.72 -6.58
CA GLU A 155 8.96 8.66 -7.27
C GLU A 155 8.99 9.67 -8.41
N ILE A 156 10.07 10.46 -8.50
CA ILE A 156 10.33 11.27 -9.70
C ILE A 156 11.10 10.39 -10.67
N THR A 157 10.43 9.94 -11.74
CA THR A 157 11.03 9.07 -12.76
C THR A 157 11.86 9.86 -13.76
N ARG A 158 11.49 11.13 -14.00
CA ARG A 158 12.20 12.02 -14.91
C ARG A 158 11.96 13.48 -14.59
N VAL A 159 13.02 14.29 -14.59
CA VAL A 159 12.94 15.75 -14.61
C VAL A 159 12.95 16.20 -16.08
N ILE A 160 11.84 16.78 -16.52
CA ILE A 160 11.64 17.18 -17.93
C ILE A 160 12.36 18.48 -18.20
N ARG A 161 12.08 19.53 -17.40
CA ARG A 161 12.68 20.85 -17.57
C ARG A 161 12.64 21.68 -16.29
N HIS A 162 13.62 22.54 -16.15
CA HIS A 162 13.62 23.65 -15.20
C HIS A 162 12.80 24.81 -15.80
N ARG A 163 11.73 25.21 -15.11
CA ARG A 163 10.94 26.41 -15.43
C ARG A 163 11.47 27.58 -14.60
N VAL A 164 12.44 28.30 -15.16
CA VAL A 164 12.83 29.60 -14.59
C VAL A 164 11.77 30.63 -14.99
N ALA A 165 11.40 31.54 -14.08
CA ALA A 165 10.73 32.77 -14.47
C ALA A 165 11.59 33.50 -15.51
N ILE A 166 10.95 34.10 -16.52
CA ILE A 166 11.61 34.65 -17.72
C ILE A 166 12.75 35.63 -17.39
N ASP A 167 12.75 36.26 -16.22
CA ASP A 167 13.77 37.22 -15.77
C ASP A 167 15.14 36.61 -15.42
N ASN A 168 15.28 35.29 -15.31
CA ASN A 168 16.57 34.65 -14.97
C ASN A 168 16.95 33.51 -15.93
N LYS A 169 16.74 33.70 -17.25
CA LYS A 169 17.39 32.82 -18.23
C LYS A 169 18.90 33.07 -18.23
N ILE A 170 19.67 32.10 -17.76
CA ILE A 170 21.09 31.99 -18.10
C ILE A 170 21.18 31.19 -19.41
N ILE A 171 21.87 31.77 -20.40
CA ILE A 171 22.25 31.18 -21.69
C ILE A 171 23.28 30.07 -21.47
#